data_AF-A0A0A8PQ25-F1
#
_entry.id   AF-A0A0A8PQ25-F1
#
_cell.length_a   1.000
_cell.length_b   1.000
_cell.length_c   1.000
_cell.angle_alpha   90.00
_cell.angle_beta   90.00
_cell.angle_gamma   90.00
#
_symmetry.space_group_name_H-M   'P 1'
#
loop_
_entity.id
_entity.type
_entity.pdbx_description
1 polymer ?
#
loop_
_entity_poly.entity_id
_entity_poly.type
_entity_poly.pdbx_seq_one_letter_code
_entity_poly.pdbx_strand_id
1 'polypeptide(L)'
;MVPLAIFGINGSEFVILAVLAVIFFGPERIPEFSRKAARVVFYVRNIANDATSQLKEELGPEYKDLTVEDLNPKTFVKKHLLDDIQDQISEVKDDLNVVKTELNMAGEDVAAASAGVGAAIHADSPAPVDPDVASMRARYGLCFDLEAT
;
A
#
# COMPACT_ATOMS: atom_id res chain seq x y z
N MET A 1 8.31 9.56 15.17
CA MET A 1 8.31 8.61 14.04
C MET A 1 6.89 8.07 13.91
N VAL A 2 6.10 8.62 12.97
CA VAL A 2 4.68 8.27 12.80
C VAL A 2 4.59 7.06 11.85
N PRO A 3 3.95 5.94 12.23
CA PRO A 3 3.94 4.73 11.43
C PRO A 3 2.94 4.84 10.27
N LEU A 4 3.40 4.50 9.07
CA LEU A 4 2.67 4.54 7.82
C LEU A 4 1.85 3.25 7.65
N ALA A 5 0.79 3.07 8.45
CA ALA A 5 -0.14 1.95 8.27
C ALA A 5 -1.19 2.31 7.22
N ILE A 6 -1.19 1.59 6.11
CA ILE A 6 -1.69 2.08 4.82
C ILE A 6 -3.22 2.31 4.75
N PHE A 7 -4.07 1.81 5.67
CA PHE A 7 -5.49 2.20 5.73
C PHE A 7 -6.11 2.11 7.14
N GLY A 8 -5.47 2.72 8.15
CA GLY A 8 -6.04 2.97 9.48
C GLY A 8 -6.40 4.44 9.69
N ILE A 9 -7.12 5.05 8.75
CA ILE A 9 -7.44 6.49 8.79
C ILE A 9 -8.57 6.72 9.79
N ASN A 10 -8.27 7.33 10.94
CA ASN A 10 -9.31 7.83 11.84
C ASN A 10 -9.84 9.19 11.35
N GLY A 11 -10.96 9.64 11.91
CA GLY A 11 -11.64 10.87 11.45
C GLY A 11 -10.74 12.11 11.44
N SER A 12 -9.79 12.19 12.38
CA SER A 12 -8.76 13.24 12.44
C SER A 12 -7.79 13.21 11.25
N GLU A 13 -7.29 12.03 10.89
CA GLU A 13 -6.34 11.83 9.80
C GLU A 13 -6.99 12.12 8.44
N PHE A 14 -8.29 11.84 8.30
CA PHE A 14 -9.04 12.23 7.10
C PHE A 14 -9.09 13.75 6.93
N VAL A 15 -9.30 14.51 8.02
CA VAL A 15 -9.28 15.98 7.96
C VAL A 15 -7.91 16.49 7.54
N ILE A 16 -6.82 15.91 8.06
CA ILE A 16 -5.45 16.26 7.66
C ILE A 16 -5.24 16.02 6.17
N LEU A 17 -5.66 14.86 5.64
CA LEU A 17 -5.57 14.57 4.21
C LEU A 17 -6.44 15.50 3.36
N ALA A 18 -7.64 15.86 3.82
CA ALA A 18 -8.50 16.79 3.12
C ALA A 18 -7.87 18.18 3.02
N VAL A 19 -7.24 18.67 4.10
CA VAL A 19 -6.51 19.94 4.09
C VAL A 19 -5.31 19.87 3.13
N LEU A 20 -4.53 18.79 3.17
CA LEU A 20 -3.41 18.60 2.23
C LEU A 20 -3.87 18.57 0.77
N ALA A 21 -4.97 17.88 0.48
CA ALA A 21 -5.56 17.83 -0.85
C ALA A 21 -6.01 19.23 -1.31
N VAL A 22 -6.63 20.02 -0.42
CA VAL A 22 -7.02 21.41 -0.70
C VAL A 22 -5.81 22.30 -0.97
N ILE A 23 -4.69 22.11 -0.27
CA ILE A 23 -3.46 22.88 -0.52
C ILE A 23 -2.85 22.51 -1.88
N PHE A 24 -2.77 21.22 -2.20
CA PHE A 24 -2.16 20.74 -3.44
C PHE A 24 -2.97 21.09 -4.68
N PHE A 25 -4.28 20.87 -4.62
CA PHE A 25 -5.17 21.04 -5.77
C PHE A 25 -5.87 22.40 -5.79
N GLY A 26 -6.04 23.04 -4.63
CA GLY A 26 -6.84 24.25 -4.44
C GLY A 26 -8.31 23.95 -4.10
N PRO A 27 -8.93 24.73 -3.20
CA PRO A 27 -10.32 24.50 -2.74
C PRO A 27 -11.35 24.65 -3.87
N GLU A 28 -11.04 25.43 -4.90
CA GLU A 28 -11.92 25.66 -6.05
C GLU A 28 -11.90 24.51 -7.06
N ARG A 29 -10.80 23.77 -7.14
CA ARG A 29 -10.60 22.73 -8.16
C ARG A 29 -11.21 21.40 -7.79
N ILE A 30 -11.10 20.99 -6.52
CA ILE A 30 -11.70 19.74 -6.01
C ILE A 30 -13.20 19.62 -6.37
N PRO A 31 -14.08 20.59 -6.04
CA PRO A 31 -15.50 20.47 -6.36
C PRO A 31 -15.75 20.43 -7.87
N GLU A 32 -14.93 21.12 -8.67
CA GLU A 32 -15.02 21.09 -10.13
C GLU A 32 -14.68 19.68 -10.68
N PHE A 33 -13.59 19.08 -10.21
CA PHE A 33 -13.16 17.74 -10.60
C PHE A 33 -14.13 16.66 -10.13
N SER A 34 -14.62 16.74 -8.88
CA SER A 34 -15.62 15.80 -8.36
C SER A 34 -16.91 15.83 -9.17
N ARG A 35 -17.37 17.01 -9.60
CA ARG A 35 -18.56 17.14 -10.46
C ARG A 35 -18.36 16.49 -11.84
N LYS A 36 -17.18 16.65 -12.44
CA LYS A 36 -16.83 16.01 -13.72
C LYS A 36 -16.80 14.48 -13.58
N ALA A 37 -16.13 13.98 -12.54
CA ALA A 37 -16.09 12.55 -12.24
C ALA A 37 -17.48 11.97 -11.97
N ALA A 38 -18.31 12.66 -11.17
CA ALA A 38 -19.68 12.25 -10.90
C ALA A 38 -20.49 12.12 -12.21
N ARG A 39 -20.39 13.11 -13.11
CA ARG A 39 -21.08 13.06 -14.40
C ARG A 39 -20.67 11.85 -15.24
N VAL A 40 -19.39 11.52 -15.28
CA VAL A 40 -18.88 10.32 -15.98
C VAL A 40 -19.44 9.05 -15.34
N VAL A 41 -19.42 8.95 -14.01
CA VAL A 41 -19.98 7.80 -13.29
C VAL A 41 -21.48 7.63 -13.57
N PHE A 42 -22.25 8.71 -13.53
CA PHE A 42 -23.68 8.67 -13.87
C PHE A 42 -23.92 8.26 -15.33
N TYR A 43 -23.12 8.79 -16.26
CA TYR A 43 -23.23 8.46 -17.68
C TYR A 43 -22.92 6.99 -17.96
N VAL A 44 -21.82 6.46 -17.40
CA VAL A 44 -21.46 5.04 -17.49
C VAL A 44 -22.54 4.17 -16.87
N ARG A 45 -23.08 4.54 -15.71
CA ARG A 45 -24.19 3.83 -15.06
C ARG A 45 -25.43 3.80 -15.94
N ASN A 46 -25.76 4.90 -16.62
CA ASN A 46 -26.91 4.94 -17.52
C ASN A 46 -26.72 4.03 -18.74
N ILE A 47 -25.56 4.11 -19.41
CA ILE A 47 -25.23 3.23 -20.54
C ILE A 47 -25.29 1.75 -20.14
N ALA A 48 -24.72 1.41 -18.98
CA ALA A 48 -24.74 0.04 -18.47
C ALA A 48 -26.17 -0.45 -18.23
N ASN A 49 -27.04 0.38 -17.66
CA ASN A 49 -28.45 0.05 -17.46
C ASN A 49 -29.20 -0.10 -18.80
N ASP A 50 -28.99 0.82 -19.75
CA ASP A 50 -29.67 0.81 -21.05
C ASP A 50 -29.26 -0.40 -21.90
N ALA A 51 -27.96 -0.75 -21.91
CA ALA A 51 -27.45 -1.93 -22.59
C ALA A 51 -27.97 -3.22 -21.94
N THR A 52 -28.05 -3.27 -20.61
CA THR A 52 -28.64 -4.40 -19.88
C THR A 52 -30.13 -4.55 -20.20
N SER A 53 -30.86 -3.44 -20.32
CA SER A 53 -32.28 -3.46 -20.69
C SER A 53 -32.48 -4.01 -22.10
N GLN A 54 -31.67 -3.60 -23.07
CA GLN A 54 -31.74 -4.08 -24.46
C GLN A 54 -31.40 -5.57 -24.58
N LEU A 55 -30.37 -6.04 -23.87
CA LEU A 55 -30.03 -7.48 -23.84
C LEU A 55 -31.16 -8.31 -23.23
N LYS A 56 -31.85 -7.78 -22.21
CA LYS A 56 -33.00 -8.44 -21.58
C LYS A 56 -34.24 -8.49 -22.47
N GLU A 57 -34.46 -7.47 -23.29
CA GLU A 57 -35.59 -7.39 -24.23
C GLU A 57 -35.38 -8.30 -25.46
N GLU A 58 -34.17 -8.35 -26.01
CA GLU A 58 -33.88 -9.06 -27.25
C GLU A 58 -33.51 -10.55 -27.07
N LEU A 59 -32.94 -10.93 -25.91
CA LEU A 59 -32.43 -12.29 -25.68
C LEU A 59 -33.28 -13.13 -24.72
N GLY A 60 -34.42 -12.60 -24.26
CA GLY A 60 -35.38 -13.35 -23.47
C GLY A 60 -34.91 -13.74 -22.06
N PRO A 61 -35.73 -14.49 -21.32
CA PRO A 61 -35.52 -14.79 -19.89
C PRO A 61 -34.26 -15.61 -19.56
N GLU A 62 -33.46 -16.08 -20.53
CA GLU A 62 -32.19 -16.76 -20.26
C GLU A 62 -31.13 -15.86 -19.61
N TYR A 63 -31.28 -14.53 -19.66
CA TYR A 63 -30.40 -13.58 -18.95
C TYR A 63 -31.02 -13.06 -17.64
N LYS A 64 -32.21 -13.54 -17.23
CA LYS A 64 -32.84 -13.18 -15.94
C LYS A 64 -32.15 -13.84 -14.74
N ASP A 65 -31.36 -14.90 -14.96
CA ASP A 65 -30.66 -15.63 -13.90
C ASP A 65 -29.31 -14.99 -13.51
N LEU A 66 -28.87 -13.94 -14.22
CA LEU A 66 -27.90 -12.98 -13.68
C LEU A 66 -28.64 -12.00 -12.77
N THR A 67 -29.08 -12.50 -11.62
CA THR A 67 -29.90 -11.76 -10.66
C THR A 67 -29.17 -10.54 -10.12
N VAL A 68 -29.79 -9.41 -10.41
CA VAL A 68 -29.57 -8.01 -10.04
C VAL A 68 -29.20 -7.73 -8.56
N GLU A 69 -29.30 -8.72 -7.66
CA GLU A 69 -28.83 -8.60 -6.28
C GLU A 69 -27.30 -8.81 -6.12
N ASP A 70 -26.63 -9.45 -7.09
CA ASP A 70 -25.17 -9.65 -7.09
C ASP A 70 -24.40 -8.66 -8.00
N LEU A 71 -25.09 -7.66 -8.56
CA LEU A 71 -24.53 -6.60 -9.39
C LEU A 71 -23.80 -5.51 -8.57
N ASN A 72 -22.99 -5.93 -7.59
CA ASN A 72 -21.81 -5.16 -7.27
C ASN A 72 -20.80 -5.41 -8.40
N PRO A 73 -20.26 -4.38 -9.07
CA PRO A 73 -19.31 -4.58 -10.17
C PRO A 73 -18.11 -5.43 -9.74
N LYS A 74 -17.77 -5.37 -8.44
CA LYS A 74 -16.73 -6.16 -7.80
C LYS A 74 -17.06 -7.65 -7.70
N THR A 75 -18.32 -8.04 -7.51
CA THR A 75 -18.72 -9.45 -7.40
C THR A 75 -19.00 -10.07 -8.77
N PHE A 76 -19.54 -9.28 -9.71
CA PHE A 76 -19.74 -9.70 -11.09
C PHE A 76 -18.41 -9.95 -11.83
N VAL A 77 -17.44 -9.03 -11.71
CA VAL A 77 -16.06 -9.24 -12.19
C VAL A 77 -15.42 -10.42 -11.47
N LYS A 78 -15.66 -10.57 -10.16
CA LYS A 78 -15.10 -11.71 -9.42
C LYS A 78 -15.69 -13.04 -9.85
N LYS A 79 -16.96 -13.15 -10.22
CA LYS A 79 -17.51 -14.44 -10.68
C LYS A 79 -17.14 -14.74 -12.12
N HIS A 80 -17.31 -13.78 -13.04
CA HIS A 80 -17.03 -14.02 -14.46
C HIS A 80 -15.54 -13.94 -14.83
N LEU A 81 -14.75 -13.13 -14.13
CA LEU A 81 -13.30 -13.09 -14.35
C LEU A 81 -12.53 -13.98 -13.38
N LEU A 82 -13.09 -14.45 -12.26
CA LEU A 82 -12.43 -15.58 -11.57
C LEU A 82 -12.75 -16.89 -12.26
N ASP A 83 -13.96 -17.24 -12.69
CA ASP A 83 -14.13 -18.54 -13.38
C ASP A 83 -13.22 -18.70 -14.61
N ASP A 84 -13.00 -17.65 -15.40
CA ASP A 84 -12.11 -17.69 -16.58
C ASP A 84 -10.61 -17.49 -16.26
N ILE A 85 -10.25 -16.90 -15.11
CA ILE A 85 -8.86 -16.55 -14.76
C ILE A 85 -8.39 -17.29 -13.48
N GLN A 86 -9.22 -18.05 -12.79
CA GLN A 86 -8.88 -18.74 -11.54
C GLN A 86 -7.88 -19.86 -11.79
N ASP A 87 -7.94 -20.53 -12.94
CA ASP A 87 -6.92 -21.48 -13.35
C ASP A 87 -5.55 -20.79 -13.52
N GLN A 88 -5.51 -19.60 -14.15
CA GLN A 88 -4.27 -18.85 -14.37
C GLN A 88 -3.77 -18.13 -13.10
N ILE A 89 -4.67 -17.64 -12.25
CA ILE A 89 -4.33 -16.96 -11.00
C ILE A 89 -3.92 -17.98 -9.93
N SER A 90 -4.43 -19.21 -9.95
CA SER A 90 -4.01 -20.25 -8.99
C SER A 90 -2.54 -20.60 -9.18
N GLU A 91 -2.09 -20.79 -10.42
CA GLU A 91 -0.68 -21.06 -10.76
C GLU A 91 0.23 -19.91 -10.32
N VAL A 92 -0.12 -18.66 -10.69
CA VAL A 92 0.65 -17.47 -10.28
C VAL A 92 0.64 -17.28 -8.76
N LYS A 93 -0.46 -17.62 -8.08
CA LYS A 93 -0.56 -17.49 -6.63
C LYS A 93 0.24 -18.55 -5.88
N ASP A 94 0.36 -19.74 -6.42
CA ASP A 94 1.23 -20.80 -5.88
C ASP A 94 2.71 -20.41 -6.04
N ASP A 95 3.12 -19.90 -7.20
CA ASP A 95 4.47 -19.35 -7.42
C ASP A 95 4.80 -18.22 -6.43
N LEU A 96 3.87 -17.29 -6.22
CA LEU A 96 4.03 -16.19 -5.27
C LEU A 96 4.11 -16.69 -3.82
N ASN A 97 3.37 -17.74 -3.46
CA ASN A 97 3.44 -18.34 -2.12
C ASN A 97 4.77 -19.07 -1.88
N VAL A 98 5.33 -19.71 -2.90
CA VAL A 98 6.68 -20.31 -2.84
C VAL A 98 7.71 -19.22 -2.58
N VAL A 99 7.73 -18.16 -3.40
CA VAL A 99 8.65 -17.03 -3.22
C VAL A 99 8.47 -16.38 -1.84
N LYS A 100 7.23 -16.18 -1.40
CA LYS A 100 6.96 -15.62 -0.05
C LYS A 100 7.50 -16.52 1.07
N THR A 101 7.44 -17.84 0.89
CA THR A 101 7.95 -18.80 1.86
C THR A 101 9.48 -18.78 1.86
N GLU A 102 10.12 -18.73 0.69
CA GLU A 102 11.58 -18.56 0.57
C GLU A 102 12.06 -17.25 1.19
N LEU A 103 11.32 -16.15 1.00
CA LEU A 103 11.66 -14.85 1.60
C LEU A 103 11.45 -14.83 3.12
N ASN A 104 10.45 -15.54 3.64
CA ASN A 104 10.27 -15.67 5.09
C ASN A 104 11.34 -16.56 5.71
N MET A 105 11.73 -17.65 5.05
CA MET A 105 12.83 -18.52 5.49
C MET A 105 14.17 -17.77 5.44
N ALA A 106 14.46 -17.09 4.33
CA ALA A 106 15.63 -16.22 4.23
C ALA A 106 15.55 -15.05 5.23
N GLY A 107 14.36 -14.54 5.51
CA GLY A 107 14.11 -13.52 6.53
C GLY A 107 14.41 -14.03 7.94
N GLU A 108 14.05 -15.27 8.26
CA GLU A 108 14.40 -15.95 9.51
C GLU A 108 15.89 -16.23 9.63
N ASP A 109 16.54 -16.67 8.55
CA ASP A 109 17.99 -16.90 8.52
C ASP A 109 18.78 -15.59 8.66
N VAL A 110 18.31 -14.50 8.03
CA VAL A 110 18.89 -13.16 8.17
C VAL A 110 18.56 -12.54 9.53
N ALA A 111 17.39 -12.82 10.11
CA ALA A 111 17.04 -12.42 11.48
C ALA A 111 17.91 -13.17 12.52
N ALA A 112 18.17 -14.45 12.32
CA ALA A 112 19.06 -15.25 13.15
C ALA A 112 20.53 -14.80 13.00
N ALA A 113 20.97 -14.54 11.77
CA ALA A 113 22.31 -14.01 11.50
C ALA A 113 22.50 -12.60 12.09
N SER A 114 21.48 -11.74 12.01
CA SER A 114 21.52 -10.40 12.61
C SER A 114 21.43 -10.42 14.14
N ALA A 115 20.76 -11.41 14.75
CA ALA A 115 20.83 -11.66 16.19
C ALA A 115 22.24 -12.12 16.62
N GLY A 116 22.91 -12.95 15.82
CA GLY A 116 24.31 -13.34 16.03
C GLY A 116 25.30 -12.18 15.88
N VAL A 117 25.09 -11.30 14.90
CA VAL A 117 25.86 -10.05 14.75
C VAL A 117 25.59 -9.08 15.91
N GLY A 118 24.34 -8.98 16.37
CA GLY A 118 23.92 -8.20 17.55
C GLY A 118 24.59 -8.65 18.85
N ALA A 119 24.87 -9.94 19.00
CA ALA A 119 25.64 -10.47 20.14
C ALA A 119 27.14 -10.20 20.01
N ALA A 120 27.70 -10.23 18.80
CA ALA A 120 29.12 -9.93 18.55
C ALA A 120 29.47 -8.44 18.78
N ILE A 121 28.55 -7.52 18.47
CA ILE A 121 28.74 -6.07 18.76
C ILE A 121 28.63 -5.74 20.26
N HIS A 122 28.02 -6.61 21.06
CA HIS A 122 27.90 -6.43 22.52
C HIS A 122 29.06 -7.02 23.32
N ALA A 123 29.91 -7.83 22.70
CA ALA A 123 31.12 -8.39 23.32
C ALA A 123 32.30 -7.39 23.31
N ASP A 124 32.26 -6.34 22.48
CA ASP A 124 33.20 -5.23 22.55
C ASP A 124 32.68 -4.20 23.57
N SER A 125 32.82 -4.54 24.86
CA SER A 125 32.74 -3.53 25.91
C SER A 125 33.84 -2.52 25.63
N PRO A 126 33.54 -1.21 25.48
CA PRO A 126 34.59 -0.25 25.18
C PRO A 126 35.54 -0.24 26.38
N ALA A 127 36.78 -0.70 26.15
CA ALA A 127 37.85 -0.51 27.12
C ALA A 127 37.86 0.98 27.52
N PRO A 128 38.14 1.31 28.80
CA PRO A 128 38.10 2.68 29.27
C PRO A 128 38.95 3.55 28.34
N VAL A 129 38.34 4.58 27.77
CA VAL A 129 39.05 5.54 26.92
C VAL A 129 40.17 6.15 27.77
N ASP A 130 41.41 5.90 27.36
CA ASP A 130 42.60 6.39 28.04
C ASP A 130 42.49 7.92 28.19
N PRO A 131 42.64 8.49 29.41
CA PRO A 131 42.47 9.93 29.66
C PRO A 131 43.39 10.81 28.81
N ASP A 132 44.45 10.25 28.23
CA ASP A 132 45.38 10.97 27.37
C ASP A 132 44.74 11.44 26.04
N VAL A 133 43.75 10.70 25.52
CA VAL A 133 43.09 11.04 24.23
C VAL A 133 42.21 12.29 24.38
N ALA A 134 41.58 12.47 25.54
CA ALA A 134 40.80 13.68 25.86
C ALA A 134 41.72 14.92 25.97
N SER A 135 42.93 14.74 26.51
CA SER A 135 43.92 15.81 26.61
C SER A 135 44.48 16.25 25.26
N MET A 136 44.50 15.36 24.27
CA MET A 136 44.98 15.62 22.91
C MET A 136 44.01 16.51 22.11
N ARG A 137 42.69 16.32 22.29
CA ARG A 137 41.65 17.11 21.61
C ARG A 137 41.65 18.58 22.05
N ALA A 138 41.91 18.82 23.33
CA ALA A 138 42.04 20.17 23.89
C ALA A 138 43.35 20.87 23.45
N ARG A 139 44.40 20.09 23.17
CA ARG A 139 45.72 20.62 22.81
C ARG A 139 45.87 20.96 21.33
N TYR A 140 45.16 20.27 20.44
CA TYR A 140 45.25 20.45 18.98
C TYR A 140 44.03 21.11 18.32
N GLY A 141 42.98 21.47 19.08
CA GLY A 141 41.92 22.37 18.60
C GLY A 141 41.22 21.91 17.30
N LEU A 142 40.89 20.62 17.19
CA LEU A 142 40.22 20.09 16.00
C LEU A 142 38.70 20.33 16.08
N CYS A 143 38.29 21.46 15.53
CA CYS A 143 36.91 21.79 15.16
C CYS A 143 36.53 21.04 13.87
N PHE A 144 36.45 19.72 13.90
CA PHE A 144 35.76 18.95 12.85
C PHE A 144 34.43 18.47 13.42
N ASP A 145 33.38 19.21 13.07
CA ASP A 145 32.00 18.86 13.36
C ASP A 145 31.52 17.85 12.31
N LEU A 146 31.16 16.65 12.76
CA LEU A 146 30.65 15.55 11.94
C LEU A 146 29.11 15.47 12.00
N GLU A 147 28.44 16.47 12.59
CA GLU A 147 26.96 16.60 12.59
C GLU A 147 26.42 17.43 11.41
N ALA A 148 27.20 17.60 10.34
CA ALA A 148 26.69 18.04 9.05
C ALA A 148 26.53 16.84 8.10
N THR A 149 25.43 16.09 8.24
CA THR A 149 24.83 15.28 7.18
C THR A 149 23.32 15.28 7.32
#